data_AF-A0A060T2T7-F1
#
_entry.id   AF-A0A060T2T7-F1
#
_cell.length_a   1.000
_cell.length_b   1.000
_cell.length_c   1.000
_cell.angle_alpha   90.00
_cell.angle_beta   90.00
_cell.angle_gamma   90.00
#
_symmetry.space_group_name_H-M   'P 1'
#
loop_
_entity.id
_entity.type
_entity.pdbx_description
1 polymer ?
#
loop_
_entity_poly.entity_id
_entity_poly.type
_entity_poly.pdbx_seq_one_letter_code
_entity_poly.pdbx_strand_id
1 'polypeptide(L)'
;MPISLKDAHELTAFHEKHIGPIPENALPTLLYGQGGNCADSHQEAVERYPDGTIRTLTDEQIAFFRASELRQLKRNENKKKYKPLTVEETRPAEPLKWQPDYSMFGDYGNHIKNLDHKMDQIFTTRCRNLKVQNYFPAAPLT
;
A
#
# COMPACT_ATOMS: atom_id res chain seq x y z
N MET A 1 -25.93 13.69 -13.55
CA MET A 1 -26.73 14.52 -12.63
C MET A 1 -26.36 14.13 -11.21
N PRO A 2 -26.04 15.07 -10.31
CA PRO A 2 -25.78 14.73 -8.91
C PRO A 2 -27.10 14.36 -8.22
N ILE A 3 -27.15 13.20 -7.59
CA ILE A 3 -28.33 12.72 -6.87
C ILE A 3 -28.34 13.46 -5.52
N SER A 4 -29.27 14.40 -5.34
CA SER A 4 -29.51 15.05 -4.06
C SER A 4 -30.48 14.17 -3.25
N LEU A 5 -29.95 13.20 -2.51
CA LEU A 5 -30.74 12.34 -1.60
C LEU A 5 -31.16 13.18 -0.39
N LYS A 6 -32.39 13.70 -0.39
CA LYS A 6 -32.87 14.62 0.66
C LYS A 6 -33.70 13.92 1.72
N ASP A 7 -34.30 12.78 1.39
CA ASP A 7 -35.23 12.08 2.26
C ASP A 7 -34.69 10.70 2.67
N ALA A 8 -34.92 10.32 3.93
CA ALA A 8 -34.43 9.05 4.49
C ALA A 8 -34.89 7.83 3.67
N HIS A 9 -36.08 7.90 3.06
CA HIS A 9 -36.59 6.86 2.18
C HIS A 9 -35.80 6.71 0.88
N GLU A 10 -35.30 7.80 0.30
CA GLU A 10 -34.47 7.75 -0.91
C GLU A 10 -33.11 7.11 -0.64
N LEU A 11 -32.53 7.40 0.54
CA LEU A 11 -31.28 6.78 1.00
C LEU A 11 -31.45 5.27 1.18
N THR A 12 -32.54 4.84 1.82
CA THR A 12 -32.85 3.41 2.00
C THR A 12 -33.02 2.71 0.65
N ALA A 13 -33.80 3.30 -0.28
CA ALA A 13 -34.01 2.73 -1.61
C ALA A 13 -32.72 2.64 -2.44
N PHE A 14 -31.84 3.63 -2.35
CA PHE A 14 -30.53 3.59 -3.00
C PHE A 14 -29.66 2.46 -2.43
N HIS A 15 -29.61 2.33 -1.10
CA HIS A 15 -28.81 1.29 -0.45
C HIS A 15 -29.31 -0.11 -0.80
N GLU A 16 -30.63 -0.34 -0.74
CA GLU A 16 -31.21 -1.64 -1.11
C GLU A 16 -30.89 -2.03 -2.55
N LYS A 17 -30.95 -1.07 -3.46
CA LYS A 17 -30.69 -1.29 -4.90
C LYS A 17 -29.23 -1.58 -5.22
N HIS A 18 -28.29 -0.95 -4.51
CA HIS A 18 -26.86 -1.01 -4.86
C HIS A 18 -26.03 -1.91 -3.95
N ILE A 19 -26.46 -2.11 -2.69
CA ILE A 19 -25.68 -2.78 -1.64
C ILE A 19 -26.46 -3.97 -1.06
N GLY A 20 -27.80 -3.88 -1.01
CA GLY A 20 -28.68 -4.95 -0.52
C GLY A 20 -29.50 -4.53 0.72
N PRO A 21 -30.38 -5.43 1.21
CA PRO A 21 -31.30 -5.12 2.30
C PRO A 21 -30.55 -4.78 3.59
N ILE A 22 -30.92 -3.66 4.21
CA ILE A 22 -30.35 -3.23 5.50
C ILE A 22 -31.08 -3.99 6.61
N PRO A 23 -30.38 -4.70 7.52
CA PRO A 23 -31.03 -5.30 8.67
C PRO A 23 -31.69 -4.19 9.51
N GLU A 24 -32.95 -4.40 9.94
CA GLU A 24 -33.82 -3.38 10.58
C GLU A 24 -33.17 -2.64 11.76
N ASN A 25 -32.15 -3.25 12.39
CA ASN A 25 -31.46 -2.75 13.56
C ASN A 25 -30.22 -1.88 13.24
N ALA A 26 -29.78 -1.82 11.98
CA ALA A 26 -28.56 -1.12 11.59
C ALA A 26 -28.78 0.36 11.26
N LEU A 27 -29.98 0.75 10.84
CA LEU A 27 -30.28 2.14 10.47
C LEU A 27 -30.13 3.13 11.64
N PRO A 28 -30.65 2.86 12.85
CA PRO A 28 -30.45 3.77 13.98
C PRO A 28 -28.97 3.90 14.35
N THR A 29 -28.20 2.80 14.27
CA THR A 29 -26.77 2.78 14.58
C THR A 29 -25.93 3.56 13.56
N LEU A 30 -26.31 3.51 12.27
CA LEU A 30 -25.64 4.24 11.19
C LEU A 30 -26.02 5.72 11.14
N LEU A 31 -27.28 6.05 11.46
CA LEU A 31 -27.79 7.43 11.41
C LEU A 31 -27.55 8.21 12.70
N TYR A 32 -27.58 7.55 13.86
CA TYR A 32 -27.47 8.22 15.17
C TYR A 32 -26.20 7.88 15.93
N GLY A 33 -25.37 6.98 15.41
CA GLY A 33 -24.13 6.59 16.07
C GLY A 33 -24.39 5.81 17.36
N GLN A 34 -23.68 4.71 17.53
CA GLN A 34 -23.61 4.00 18.79
C GLN A 34 -23.22 4.98 19.91
N GLY A 35 -24.06 5.09 20.94
CA GLY A 35 -23.82 5.88 22.15
C GLY A 35 -22.58 5.40 22.90
N GLY A 36 -21.41 5.85 22.46
CA GLY A 36 -20.18 5.80 23.21
C GLY A 36 -20.17 6.96 24.21
N ASN A 37 -20.15 6.62 25.49
CA ASN A 37 -19.90 7.56 26.58
C ASN A 37 -18.64 8.40 26.29
N CYS A 38 -18.83 9.64 25.86
CA CYS A 38 -17.82 10.69 25.90
C CYS A 38 -18.34 11.87 26.71
N ALA A 39 -18.93 11.56 27.88
CA ALA A 39 -18.96 12.52 28.98
C ALA A 39 -17.60 12.44 29.69
N ASP A 40 -16.55 12.89 29.01
CA ASP A 40 -15.33 13.27 29.71
C ASP A 40 -15.26 14.80 29.70
N SER A 41 -15.50 15.35 30.88
CA SER A 41 -15.53 16.77 31.21
C SER A 41 -14.12 17.34 31.19
N HIS A 42 -13.51 17.38 30.01
CA HIS A 42 -12.40 18.26 29.70
C HIS A 42 -12.89 19.20 28.60
N GLN A 43 -13.44 20.35 29.02
CA GLN A 43 -13.63 21.51 28.15
C GLN A 43 -12.25 22.04 27.75
N GLU A 44 -11.54 21.29 26.92
CA GLU A 44 -10.39 21.81 26.20
C GLU A 44 -10.94 22.86 25.24
N ALA A 45 -10.53 24.11 25.42
CA ALA A 45 -11.07 25.23 24.68
C ALA A 45 -10.92 24.94 23.17
N VAL A 46 -12.05 24.74 22.49
CA VAL A 46 -12.08 24.46 21.06
C VAL A 46 -11.39 25.60 20.34
N GLU A 47 -10.17 25.34 19.84
CA GLU A 47 -9.43 26.33 19.09
C GLU A 47 -10.18 26.67 17.80
N ARG A 48 -10.18 27.95 17.44
CA ARG A 48 -10.84 28.46 16.23
C ARG A 48 -9.81 29.09 15.32
N TYR A 49 -10.04 28.96 14.01
CA TYR A 49 -9.34 29.76 13.02
C TYR A 49 -9.78 31.25 13.13
N PRO A 50 -9.01 32.21 12.58
CA PRO A 50 -9.34 33.64 12.65
C PRO A 50 -10.69 34.02 12.04
N ASP A 51 -11.23 33.18 11.17
CA ASP A 51 -12.56 33.30 10.55
C ASP A 51 -13.70 32.78 11.44
N GLY A 52 -13.38 32.27 12.64
CA GLY A 52 -14.34 31.70 13.60
C GLY A 52 -14.67 30.22 13.38
N THR A 53 -14.14 29.61 12.31
CA THR A 53 -14.34 28.19 12.00
C THR A 53 -13.67 27.33 13.07
N ILE A 54 -14.39 26.32 13.55
CA ILE A 54 -13.88 25.40 14.56
C ILE A 54 -12.71 24.59 13.98
N ARG A 55 -11.57 24.58 14.68
CA ARG A 55 -10.46 23.69 14.32
C ARG A 55 -10.86 22.27 14.70
N THR A 56 -10.84 21.38 13.72
CA THR A 56 -11.10 19.95 13.91
C THR A 56 -9.81 19.14 14.06
N LEU A 57 -8.67 19.74 13.78
CA LEU A 57 -7.36 19.10 13.79
C LEU A 57 -6.41 19.86 14.71
N THR A 58 -5.58 19.11 15.44
CA THR A 58 -4.50 19.67 16.27
C THR A 58 -3.32 20.12 15.41
N ASP A 59 -2.47 20.98 15.98
CA ASP A 59 -1.26 21.45 15.29
C ASP A 59 -0.31 20.31 14.89
N GLU A 60 -0.23 19.26 15.71
CA GLU A 60 0.56 18.07 15.40
C GLU A 60 -0.01 17.30 14.20
N GLN A 61 -1.33 17.13 14.13
CA GLN A 61 -2.00 16.50 13.00
C GLN A 61 -1.81 17.32 11.72
N ILE A 62 -1.97 18.63 11.81
CA ILE A 62 -1.73 19.56 10.69
C ILE A 62 -0.27 19.47 10.24
N ALA A 63 0.69 19.42 11.18
CA ALA A 63 2.11 19.27 10.87
C ALA A 63 2.41 17.94 10.17
N PHE A 64 1.79 16.85 10.62
CA PHE A 64 1.91 15.54 9.98
C PHE A 64 1.43 15.55 8.52
N PHE A 65 0.24 16.11 8.26
CA PHE A 65 -0.29 16.21 6.90
C PHE A 65 0.60 17.06 6.00
N ARG A 66 1.06 18.22 6.48
CA ARG A 66 2.00 19.07 5.74
C ARG A 66 3.30 18.34 5.41
N ALA A 67 3.87 17.61 6.37
CA ALA A 67 5.07 16.82 6.15
C ALA A 67 4.86 15.67 5.15
N SER A 68 3.69 15.03 5.18
CA SER A 68 3.31 14.00 4.22
C SER A 68 3.19 14.55 2.80
N GLU A 69 2.54 15.70 2.64
CA GLU A 69 2.36 16.38 1.37
C GLU A 69 3.69 16.79 0.74
N LEU A 70 4.59 17.39 1.54
CA LEU A 70 5.95 17.73 1.11
C LEU A 70 6.74 16.50 0.65
N ARG A 71 6.58 15.36 1.31
CA ARG A 71 7.25 14.11 0.93
C ARG A 71 6.73 13.59 -0.41
N GLN A 72 5.43 13.70 -0.66
CA GLN A 72 4.83 13.32 -1.93
C GLN A 72 5.32 14.21 -3.08
N LEU A 73 5.40 15.53 -2.86
CA LEU A 73 5.95 16.46 -3.84
C LEU A 73 7.39 16.12 -4.20
N LYS A 74 8.27 15.90 -3.21
CA LYS A 74 9.66 15.46 -3.45
C LYS A 74 9.74 14.15 -4.23
N ARG A 75 8.89 13.17 -3.92
CA ARG A 75 8.82 11.90 -4.66
C ARG A 75 8.44 12.14 -6.13
N ASN A 76 7.50 13.03 -6.39
CA ASN A 76 7.05 13.36 -7.74
C ASN A 76 8.12 14.14 -8.52
N GLU A 77 8.86 15.04 -7.87
CA GLU A 77 10.02 15.71 -8.48
C GLU A 77 11.13 14.73 -8.84
N ASN A 78 11.44 13.78 -7.96
CA ASN A 78 12.41 12.74 -8.25
C ASN A 78 11.96 11.87 -9.43
N LYS A 79 10.69 11.49 -9.50
CA LYS A 79 10.12 10.76 -10.65
C LYS A 79 10.17 11.56 -11.97
N LYS A 80 10.19 12.89 -11.93
CA LYS A 80 10.35 13.73 -13.13
C LYS A 80 11.80 13.89 -13.56
N LYS A 81 12.75 13.87 -12.61
CA LYS A 81 14.19 13.93 -12.88
C LYS A 81 14.73 12.63 -13.47
N TYR A 82 14.22 11.49 -13.00
CA TYR A 82 14.46 10.21 -13.64
C TYR A 82 13.39 10.00 -14.71
N LYS A 83 13.70 10.33 -15.97
CA LYS A 83 13.04 9.61 -17.07
C LYS A 83 13.21 8.12 -16.73
N PRO A 84 12.16 7.28 -16.77
CA PRO A 84 12.41 5.85 -16.75
C PRO A 84 13.47 5.65 -17.83
N LEU A 85 14.61 5.05 -17.50
CA LEU A 85 15.49 4.58 -18.56
C LEU A 85 14.55 3.84 -19.48
N THR A 86 14.43 4.33 -20.72
CA THR A 86 13.90 3.50 -21.78
C THR A 86 14.70 2.23 -21.62
N VAL A 87 14.00 1.15 -21.31
CA VAL A 87 14.57 -0.18 -21.44
C VAL A 87 14.86 -0.26 -22.93
N GLU A 88 16.03 0.27 -23.35
CA GLU A 88 16.83 -0.34 -24.38
C GLU A 88 16.68 -1.81 -24.03
N GLU A 89 15.99 -2.58 -24.88
CA GLU A 89 15.98 -4.03 -24.78
C GLU A 89 17.44 -4.40 -24.60
N THR A 90 17.82 -4.63 -23.35
CA THR A 90 19.16 -5.03 -23.01
C THR A 90 19.28 -6.32 -23.75
N ARG A 91 20.03 -6.29 -24.87
CA ARG A 91 20.52 -7.50 -25.55
C ARG A 91 20.74 -8.52 -24.46
N PRO A 92 20.12 -9.71 -24.56
CA PRO A 92 19.98 -10.63 -23.42
C PRO A 92 21.32 -10.65 -22.73
N ALA A 93 21.37 -10.06 -21.53
CA ALA A 93 22.62 -9.82 -20.85
C ALA A 93 23.34 -11.15 -20.85
N GLU A 94 24.54 -11.21 -21.45
CA GLU A 94 25.34 -12.42 -21.36
C GLU A 94 25.31 -12.81 -19.88
N PRO A 95 24.85 -14.02 -19.55
CA PRO A 95 24.60 -14.37 -18.17
C PRO A 95 25.91 -14.11 -17.43
N LEU A 96 25.89 -13.10 -16.55
CA LEU A 96 26.98 -12.83 -15.63
C LEU A 96 27.32 -14.19 -15.03
N LYS A 97 28.53 -14.68 -15.29
CA LYS A 97 29.01 -15.94 -14.75
C LYS A 97 29.23 -15.72 -13.26
N TRP A 98 28.13 -15.62 -12.53
CA TRP A 98 28.12 -15.39 -11.10
C TRP A 98 28.61 -16.67 -10.45
N GLN A 99 29.78 -16.60 -9.86
CA GLN A 99 30.33 -17.65 -9.02
C GLN A 99 30.24 -17.14 -7.58
N PRO A 100 29.19 -17.52 -6.83
CA PRO A 100 29.09 -17.19 -5.41
C PRO A 100 30.33 -17.67 -4.70
N ASP A 101 30.97 -16.76 -3.97
CA ASP A 101 32.02 -17.14 -3.06
C ASP A 101 31.40 -17.67 -1.76
N TYR A 102 31.26 -18.98 -1.66
CA TYR A 102 30.73 -19.63 -0.46
C TYR A 102 31.76 -19.71 0.68
N SER A 103 33.00 -19.27 0.47
CA SER A 103 34.05 -19.34 1.51
C SER A 103 33.75 -18.42 2.69
N MET A 104 32.96 -17.35 2.48
CA MET A 104 32.52 -16.42 3.53
C MET A 104 31.66 -17.07 4.63
N PHE A 105 31.10 -18.26 4.37
CA PHE A 105 30.21 -18.96 5.32
C PHE A 105 30.94 -20.02 6.16
N GLY A 106 32.27 -20.10 6.07
CA GLY A 106 33.08 -21.04 6.85
C GLY A 106 32.63 -22.49 6.66
N ASP A 107 32.43 -23.21 7.77
CA ASP A 107 32.02 -24.62 7.78
C ASP A 107 30.66 -24.87 7.10
N TYR A 108 29.82 -23.83 7.00
CA TYR A 108 28.49 -23.91 6.38
C TYR A 108 28.50 -23.69 4.86
N GLY A 109 29.64 -23.33 4.25
CA GLY A 109 29.71 -23.02 2.82
C GLY A 109 29.20 -24.16 1.93
N ASN A 110 29.55 -25.41 2.26
CA ASN A 110 29.07 -26.59 1.55
C ASN A 110 27.57 -26.81 1.72
N HIS A 111 27.04 -26.54 2.91
CA HIS A 111 25.61 -26.69 3.19
C HIS A 111 24.78 -25.68 2.40
N ILE A 112 25.20 -24.41 2.39
CA ILE A 112 24.52 -23.33 1.67
C ILE A 112 24.59 -23.57 0.16
N LYS A 113 25.75 -23.96 -0.37
CA LYS A 113 25.90 -24.34 -1.78
C LYS A 113 24.93 -25.45 -2.21
N ASN A 114 24.71 -26.44 -1.34
CA ASN A 114 23.76 -27.52 -1.62
C ASN A 114 22.30 -27.05 -1.58
N LEU A 115 21.96 -26.12 -0.67
CA LEU A 115 20.63 -25.51 -0.63
C LEU A 115 20.35 -24.68 -1.89
N ASP A 116 21.31 -23.85 -2.29
CA ASP A 116 21.18 -23.03 -3.50
C ASP A 116 21.01 -23.90 -4.75
N HIS A 117 21.82 -24.96 -4.88
CA HIS A 117 21.65 -25.92 -5.98
C HIS A 117 20.25 -26.57 -5.97
N LYS A 118 19.74 -26.93 -4.80
CA LYS A 118 18.40 -27.53 -4.67
C LYS A 118 17.31 -26.53 -5.07
N MET A 119 17.43 -25.27 -4.68
CA MET A 119 16.50 -24.20 -5.04
C MET A 119 16.49 -23.96 -6.55
N ASP A 120 17.67 -23.93 -7.18
CA ASP A 120 17.81 -23.77 -8.64
C ASP A 120 17.14 -24.92 -9.40
N GLN A 121 17.28 -26.17 -8.93
CA GLN A 121 16.64 -27.33 -9.55
C GLN A 121 15.11 -27.24 -9.46
N ILE A 122 14.57 -26.86 -8.30
CA ILE A 122 13.12 -26.68 -8.11
C ILE A 122 12.60 -25.59 -9.04
N PHE A 123 13.28 -24.46 -9.10
CA PHE A 123 12.93 -23.33 -9.95
C PHE A 123 12.97 -23.73 -11.44
N THR A 124 14.07 -24.33 -11.89
CA THR A 124 14.25 -24.82 -13.27
C THR A 124 13.13 -25.78 -13.67
N THR A 125 12.79 -26.72 -12.79
CA THR A 125 11.72 -27.70 -13.03
C THR A 125 10.37 -27.01 -13.18
N ARG A 126 10.07 -26.04 -12.32
CA ARG A 126 8.84 -25.26 -12.39
C ARG A 126 8.75 -24.44 -13.68
N CYS A 127 9.82 -23.77 -14.08
CA CYS A 127 9.88 -23.01 -15.33
C CYS A 127 9.66 -23.90 -16.56
N ARG A 128 10.25 -25.10 -16.58
CA ARG A 128 10.04 -26.10 -17.65
C ARG A 128 8.58 -26.55 -17.72
N ASN A 129 7.98 -26.88 -16.57
CA ASN A 129 6.58 -27.31 -16.50
C ASN A 129 5.61 -26.23 -17.00
N LEU A 130 5.92 -24.96 -16.72
CA LEU A 130 5.13 -23.81 -17.14
C LEU A 130 5.44 -23.32 -18.58
N LYS A 131 6.35 -23.99 -19.30
CA LYS A 131 6.79 -23.61 -20.66
C LYS A 131 7.24 -22.15 -20.77
N VAL A 132 7.84 -21.61 -19.70
CA VAL A 132 8.39 -20.25 -19.72
C VAL A 132 9.61 -20.24 -20.63
N GLN A 133 9.53 -19.53 -21.76
CA GLN A 133 10.68 -19.24 -22.61
C GLN A 133 11.37 -17.97 -22.07
N ASN A 134 12.69 -18.02 -21.88
CA ASN A 134 13.53 -16.94 -21.35
C ASN A 134 13.36 -16.67 -19.84
N TYR A 135 13.76 -17.62 -18.99
CA TYR A 135 13.94 -17.34 -17.56
C TYR A 135 15.42 -17.07 -17.25
N PHE A 136 15.66 -16.03 -16.45
CA PHE A 136 16.94 -15.74 -15.86
C PHE A 136 16.83 -16.00 -14.35
N PRO A 137 17.73 -16.78 -13.74
CA PRO A 137 17.74 -16.92 -12.28
C PRO A 137 17.86 -15.52 -11.67
N ALA A 138 17.00 -15.22 -10.70
CA ALA A 138 17.00 -13.91 -10.05
C ALA A 138 18.33 -13.75 -9.31
N ALA A 139 19.18 -12.85 -9.79
CA ALA A 139 20.35 -12.45 -9.02
C ALA A 139 19.88 -11.78 -7.72
N PRO A 140 20.47 -12.11 -6.56
CA PRO A 140 20.14 -11.42 -5.31
C PRO A 140 20.46 -9.93 -5.45
N LEU A 141 19.56 -9.08 -4.96
CA LEU A 141 19.77 -7.63 -4.91
C LEU A 141 20.94 -7.35 -3.97
N THR A 142 22.01 -6.77 -4.54
CA THR A 142 23.18 -6.26 -3.83
C THR A 142 22.84 -5.08 -2.92
#